data_AF-A0A235H9T3-F1
#
_entry.id   AF-A0A235H9T3-F1
#
_cell.length_a   1.000
_cell.length_b   1.000
_cell.length_c   1.000
_cell.angle_alpha   90.00
_cell.angle_beta   90.00
_cell.angle_gamma   90.00
#
_symmetry.space_group_name_H-M   'P 1'
#
loop_
_entity.id
_entity.type
_entity.pdbx_description
1 polymer ?
#
loop_
_entity_poly.entity_id
_entity_poly.type
_entity_poly.pdbx_seq_one_letter_code
_entity_poly.pdbx_strand_id
1 'polypeptide(L)'
;MLIAACANLSPPPQAAPEPGAVSALDQLSSNACNEVVASSLAGARIPVSDVRYLTYGLYRDINRGEIVGYDAWMGMNNQPGAVVVQLDAVCTPKQIYARGGAQLPGAQ
;
A
#
# COMPACT_ATOMS: atom_id res chain seq x y z
N MET A 1 -21.55 -31.62 10.09
CA MET A 1 -21.50 -30.15 10.16
C MET A 1 -20.41 -29.67 9.21
N LEU A 2 -20.78 -29.02 8.10
CA LEU A 2 -19.83 -28.39 7.18
C LEU A 2 -19.44 -27.03 7.78
N ILE A 3 -18.17 -26.86 8.17
CA ILE A 3 -17.65 -25.56 8.60
C ILE A 3 -17.32 -24.78 7.32
N ALA A 4 -18.27 -23.99 6.84
CA ALA A 4 -18.00 -22.95 5.87
C ALA A 4 -17.32 -21.79 6.61
N ALA A 5 -15.98 -21.84 6.71
CA ALA A 5 -15.23 -20.66 7.07
C ALA A 5 -15.22 -19.74 5.83
N CYS A 6 -16.13 -18.78 5.78
CA CYS A 6 -15.87 -17.57 5.01
C CYS A 6 -14.54 -17.04 5.55
N ALA A 7 -13.48 -17.11 4.77
CA ALA A 7 -12.27 -16.37 5.07
C ALA A 7 -12.69 -14.90 5.06
N ASN A 8 -13.08 -14.37 6.22
CA ASN A 8 -13.26 -12.95 6.47
C ASN A 8 -11.87 -12.34 6.31
N LEU A 9 -11.47 -12.12 5.06
CA LEU A 9 -10.36 -11.25 4.73
C LEU A 9 -10.79 -9.88 5.22
N SER A 10 -10.36 -9.52 6.43
CA SER A 10 -10.52 -8.17 6.93
C SER A 10 -9.98 -7.22 5.86
N PRO A 11 -10.69 -6.12 5.58
CA PRO A 11 -10.17 -5.12 4.66
C PRO A 11 -8.77 -4.68 5.13
N PRO A 12 -7.89 -4.28 4.20
CA PRO A 12 -6.56 -3.79 4.57
C PRO A 12 -6.68 -2.73 5.66
N PRO A 13 -5.81 -2.75 6.68
CA PRO A 13 -5.90 -1.81 7.78
C PRO A 13 -5.76 -0.38 7.26
N GLN A 14 -6.67 0.49 7.70
CA GLN A 14 -6.67 1.91 7.37
C GLN A 14 -6.81 2.74 8.63
N ALA A 15 -6.14 3.89 8.65
CA ALA A 15 -6.29 4.89 9.69
C ALA A 15 -6.16 6.30 9.08
N ALA A 16 -6.50 7.33 9.86
CA ALA A 16 -6.24 8.71 9.45
C ALA A 16 -4.72 8.91 9.27
N PRO A 17 -4.25 9.46 8.13
CA PRO A 17 -2.86 9.79 7.93
C PRO A 17 -2.35 10.82 8.95
N GLU A 18 -1.05 10.75 9.28
CA GLU A 18 -0.40 11.80 10.05
C GLU A 18 -0.37 13.15 9.28
N PRO A 19 -0.34 14.30 9.97
CA PRO A 19 -0.22 15.59 9.31
C PRO A 19 1.00 15.64 8.39
N GLY A 20 0.80 16.07 7.14
CA GLY A 20 1.87 16.16 6.14
C GLY A 20 2.22 14.85 5.43
N ALA A 21 1.63 13.71 5.82
CA ALA A 21 1.87 12.41 5.19
C ALA A 21 1.66 12.44 3.67
N VAL A 22 0.51 12.95 3.23
CA VAL A 22 0.16 13.00 1.80
C VAL A 22 1.16 13.87 1.04
N SER A 23 1.48 15.06 1.58
CA SER A 23 2.47 15.96 0.97
C SER A 23 3.87 15.36 0.92
N ALA A 24 4.26 14.57 1.91
CA ALA A 24 5.53 13.85 1.91
C ALA A 24 5.57 12.77 0.82
N LEU A 25 4.49 11.99 0.66
CA LEU A 25 4.38 11.04 -0.45
C LEU A 25 4.37 11.73 -1.82
N ASP A 26 3.68 12.87 -1.95
CA ASP A 26 3.67 13.67 -3.18
C ASP A 26 5.05 14.16 -3.59
N GLN A 27 5.92 14.49 -2.62
CA GLN A 27 7.31 14.87 -2.88
C GLN A 27 8.16 13.70 -3.37
N LEU A 28 7.84 12.47 -2.98
CA LEU A 28 8.52 11.26 -3.45
C LEU A 28 8.02 10.83 -4.84
N SER A 29 6.70 10.77 -5.00
CA SER A 29 6.02 10.46 -6.26
C SER A 29 4.57 10.94 -6.21
N SER A 30 4.25 11.99 -6.95
CA SER A 30 2.89 12.52 -7.01
C SER A 30 1.95 11.54 -7.71
N ASN A 31 0.85 11.19 -7.04
CA ASN A 31 -0.18 10.30 -7.55
C ASN A 31 -1.52 10.54 -6.84
N ALA A 32 -2.64 10.41 -7.55
CA ALA A 32 -3.97 10.58 -6.99
C ALA A 32 -4.29 9.60 -5.84
N CYS A 33 -3.62 8.44 -5.78
CA CYS A 33 -3.83 7.45 -4.72
C CYS A 33 -3.05 7.74 -3.42
N ASN A 34 -2.25 8.82 -3.35
CA ASN A 34 -1.38 9.09 -2.20
C ASN A 34 -2.15 9.23 -0.87
N GLU A 35 -3.38 9.74 -0.87
CA GLU A 35 -4.21 9.81 0.35
C GLU A 35 -4.53 8.41 0.90
N VAL A 36 -4.89 7.47 0.03
CA VAL A 36 -5.21 6.09 0.41
C VAL A 36 -3.94 5.33 0.81
N VAL A 37 -2.82 5.56 0.13
CA VAL A 37 -1.54 4.95 0.47
C VAL A 37 -1.10 5.42 1.86
N ALA A 38 -1.19 6.73 2.15
CA ALA A 38 -0.89 7.26 3.48
C ALA A 38 -1.82 6.67 4.56
N SER A 39 -3.11 6.50 4.25
CA SER A 39 -4.07 5.89 5.17
C SER A 39 -3.75 4.41 5.46
N SER A 40 -3.28 3.68 4.45
CA SER A 40 -2.87 2.28 4.56
C SER A 40 -1.59 2.13 5.39
N LEU A 41 -0.61 3.02 5.20
CA LEU A 41 0.60 3.07 6.03
C LEU A 41 0.28 3.35 7.50
N ALA A 42 -0.59 4.34 7.75
CA ALA A 42 -1.05 4.66 9.11
C ALA A 42 -1.77 3.47 9.76
N GLY A 43 -2.64 2.78 9.02
CA GLY A 43 -3.31 1.56 9.48
C GLY A 43 -2.33 0.43 9.83
N ALA A 44 -1.24 0.30 9.05
CA ALA A 44 -0.16 -0.64 9.32
C ALA A 44 0.88 -0.14 10.33
N ARG A 45 0.68 1.04 10.93
CA ARG A 45 1.60 1.69 11.88
C ARG A 45 3.00 1.91 11.30
N ILE A 46 3.07 2.27 10.03
CA ILE A 46 4.29 2.65 9.33
C ILE A 46 4.29 4.18 9.18
N PRO A 47 5.22 4.91 9.81
CA PRO A 47 5.31 6.35 9.64
C PRO A 47 5.84 6.68 8.24
N VAL A 48 5.33 7.75 7.62
CA VAL A 48 5.76 8.14 6.27
C VAL A 48 7.22 8.60 6.26
N SER A 49 7.74 9.08 7.39
CA SER A 49 9.16 9.40 7.57
C SER A 49 10.10 8.21 7.34
N ASP A 50 9.61 6.98 7.45
CA ASP A 50 10.42 5.79 7.21
C ASP A 50 10.49 5.41 5.72
N VAL A 51 9.69 6.06 4.86
CA VAL A 51 9.68 5.82 3.41
C VAL A 51 10.85 6.55 2.77
N ARG A 52 11.77 5.78 2.18
CA ARG A 52 12.94 6.27 1.45
C ARG A 52 12.63 6.69 0.02
N TYR A 53 11.79 5.90 -0.65
CA TYR A 53 11.32 6.17 -2.00
C TYR A 53 9.92 5.61 -2.19
N LEU A 54 9.18 6.17 -3.15
CA LEU A 54 7.88 5.70 -3.60
C LEU A 54 7.89 5.59 -5.13
N THR A 55 7.38 4.49 -5.66
CA THR A 55 7.11 4.34 -7.10
C THR A 55 5.80 3.60 -7.33
N TYR A 56 5.11 3.92 -8.41
CA TYR A 56 3.83 3.30 -8.78
C TYR A 56 4.01 2.34 -9.97
N GLY A 57 3.76 1.05 -9.73
CA GLY A 57 3.60 0.05 -10.77
C GLY A 57 2.17 0.06 -11.28
N LEU A 58 1.97 0.25 -12.59
CA LEU A 58 0.66 0.27 -13.23
C LEU A 58 0.30 -1.14 -13.72
N TYR A 59 -0.87 -1.64 -13.32
CA TYR A 59 -1.45 -2.84 -13.93
C TYR A 59 -2.45 -2.43 -15.00
N ARG A 60 -2.23 -2.92 -16.22
CA ARG A 60 -3.14 -2.74 -17.34
C ARG A 60 -3.73 -4.07 -17.75
N ASP A 61 -5.02 -4.08 -18.06
CA ASP A 61 -5.62 -5.19 -18.78
C ASP A 61 -5.00 -5.26 -20.17
N ILE A 62 -4.38 -6.39 -20.52
CA ILE A 62 -3.67 -6.55 -21.79
C ILE A 62 -4.60 -6.55 -23.01
N ASN A 63 -5.89 -6.85 -22.83
CA ASN A 63 -6.87 -6.93 -23.90
C ASN A 63 -7.57 -5.59 -24.12
N ARG A 64 -7.76 -4.80 -23.06
CA ARG A 64 -8.49 -3.51 -23.11
C ARG A 64 -7.58 -2.28 -23.00
N GLY A 65 -6.33 -2.43 -22.54
CA GLY A 65 -5.38 -1.34 -22.31
C GLY A 65 -5.71 -0.45 -21.09
N GLU A 66 -6.85 -0.67 -20.46
CA GLU A 66 -7.35 0.05 -19.30
C GLU A 66 -6.50 -0.23 -18.06
N ILE A 67 -6.31 0.79 -17.21
CA ILE A 67 -5.66 0.60 -15.91
C ILE A 67 -6.64 -0.15 -15.01
N VAL A 68 -6.21 -1.28 -14.46
CA VAL A 68 -6.99 -2.13 -13.55
C VAL A 68 -6.48 -2.12 -12.11
N GLY A 69 -5.33 -1.47 -11.88
CA GLY A 69 -4.76 -1.31 -10.55
C GLY A 69 -3.41 -0.63 -10.53
N TYR A 70 -2.97 -0.38 -9.31
CA TYR A 70 -1.68 0.21 -9.00
C TYR A 70 -1.02 -0.57 -7.87
N ASP A 71 0.29 -0.75 -7.92
CA ASP A 71 1.07 -1.10 -6.72
C ASP A 71 1.91 0.12 -6.34
N ALA A 72 1.69 0.67 -5.15
CA ALA A 72 2.58 1.64 -4.54
C ALA A 72 3.74 0.91 -3.86
N TRP A 73 4.91 0.93 -4.46
CA TRP A 73 6.13 0.31 -3.94
C TRP A 73 6.93 1.32 -3.12
N MET A 74 7.08 1.05 -1.84
CA MET A 74 7.77 1.92 -0.88
C MET A 74 9.00 1.23 -0.34
N GLY A 75 10.18 1.72 -0.71
CA GLY A 75 11.41 1.30 -0.06
C GLY A 75 11.53 1.99 1.28
N MET A 76 11.92 1.24 2.32
CA MET A 76 12.03 1.77 3.67
C MET A 76 13.49 2.15 4.01
N ASN A 77 13.67 3.11 4.91
CA ASN A 77 15.00 3.56 5.36
C ASN A 77 15.76 2.50 6.17
N ASN A 78 15.04 1.68 6.94
CA ASN A 78 15.61 0.78 7.95
C ASN A 78 15.63 -0.71 7.57
N GLN A 79 15.12 -1.08 6.38
CA GLN A 79 15.06 -2.48 5.95
C GLN A 79 15.27 -2.63 4.44
N PRO A 80 15.82 -3.78 3.99
CA PRO A 80 15.86 -4.13 2.58
C PRO A 80 14.45 -4.38 2.03
N GLY A 81 14.32 -4.38 0.70
CA GLY A 81 13.04 -4.65 0.04
C GLY A 81 12.07 -3.47 0.03
N ALA A 82 10.78 -3.77 -0.04
CA ALA A 82 9.72 -2.77 -0.10
C ALA A 82 8.45 -3.21 0.64
N VAL A 83 7.75 -2.23 1.21
CA VAL A 83 6.34 -2.35 1.57
C VAL A 83 5.53 -1.97 0.33
N VAL A 84 4.52 -2.76 0.00
CA VAL A 84 3.67 -2.56 -1.17
C VAL A 84 2.23 -2.40 -0.73
N VAL A 85 1.59 -1.31 -1.16
CA VAL A 85 0.13 -1.14 -1.07
C VAL A 85 -0.42 -1.39 -2.47
N GLN A 86 -1.19 -2.46 -2.62
CA GLN A 86 -1.88 -2.77 -3.86
C GLN A 86 -3.26 -2.15 -3.86
N LEU A 87 -3.60 -1.51 -4.98
CA LEU A 87 -4.79 -0.73 -5.21
C LEU A 87 -5.50 -1.21 -6.48
N ASP A 88 -6.81 -1.04 -6.54
CA ASP A 88 -7.55 -1.12 -7.81
C ASP A 88 -7.46 0.17 -8.64
N ALA A 89 -8.16 0.21 -9.77
CA ALA A 89 -8.16 1.34 -10.69
C ALA A 89 -8.69 2.66 -10.08
N VAL A 90 -9.45 2.59 -8.99
CA VAL A 90 -10.06 3.74 -8.30
C VAL A 90 -9.43 3.98 -6.93
N CYS A 91 -8.19 3.51 -6.74
CA CYS A 91 -7.42 3.64 -5.50
C CYS A 91 -8.03 2.92 -4.28
N THR A 92 -8.89 1.91 -4.45
CA THR A 92 -9.33 1.08 -3.31
C THR A 92 -8.20 0.13 -2.90
N PRO A 93 -7.78 0.11 -1.63
CA PRO A 93 -6.72 -0.78 -1.21
C PRO A 93 -7.22 -2.22 -1.15
N LYS A 94 -6.47 -3.12 -1.80
CA LYS A 94 -6.72 -4.56 -1.81
C LYS A 94 -5.88 -5.28 -0.77
N GLN A 95 -4.64 -4.84 -0.58
CA GLN A 95 -3.70 -5.42 0.37
C GLN A 95 -2.53 -4.47 0.65
N ILE A 96 -1.93 -4.66 1.83
CA ILE A 96 -0.60 -4.15 2.16
C ILE A 96 0.28 -5.33 2.56
N TYR A 97 1.47 -5.43 1.98
CA TYR A 97 2.39 -6.56 2.23
C TYR A 97 3.84 -6.12 2.11
N ALA A 98 4.74 -6.92 2.66
CA ALA A 98 6.18 -6.72 2.49
C ALA A 98 6.75 -7.65 1.42
N ARG A 99 7.76 -7.19 0.68
CA ARG A 99 8.42 -7.96 -0.37
C ARG A 99 9.93 -7.70 -0.39
N GLY A 100 10.71 -8.71 -0.76
CA GLY A 100 12.16 -8.56 -0.97
C GLY A 100 12.97 -8.37 0.31
N GLY A 101 12.54 -8.97 1.43
CA GLY A 101 13.24 -8.89 2.73
C GLY A 101 12.71 -7.80 3.67
N ALA A 102 11.74 -6.99 3.23
CA ALA A 102 11.00 -6.08 4.10
C ALA A 102 10.10 -6.87 5.06
N GLN A 103 9.76 -6.25 6.19
CA GLN A 103 8.78 -6.77 7.14
C GLN A 103 7.72 -5.69 7.45
N LEU A 104 6.51 -6.14 7.78
CA LEU A 104 5.46 -5.27 8.31
C LEU A 104 5.50 -5.27 9.84
N PRO A 105 5.16 -4.15 10.51
CA PRO A 105 5.00 -4.13 11.95
C PRO A 105 4.01 -5.21 12.42
N GLY A 106 4.41 -6.01 13.41
CA GLY A 106 3.55 -7.06 13.98
C GLY A 106 3.45 -8.36 13.17
N ALA A 107 4.22 -8.51 12.08
CA ALA A 107 4.44 -9.80 11.45
C ALA A 107 5.41 -10.63 12.31
N GLN A 108 4.86 -11.36 13.30
CA GLN A 108 5.57 -12.36 14.11
C GLN A 108 4.82 -13.68 14.06
#